data_AF-A0A5A9E9I1-F1
#
_entry.id   AF-A0A5A9E9I1-F1
#
_cell.length_a   1.000
_cell.length_b   1.000
_cell.length_c   1.000
_cell.angle_alpha   90.00
_cell.angle_beta   90.00
_cell.angle_gamma   90.00
#
_symmetry.space_group_name_H-M   'P 1'
#
loop_
_entity.id
_entity.type
_entity.pdbx_description
1 polymer ?
#
loop_
_entity_poly.entity_id
_entity_poly.type
_entity_poly.pdbx_seq_one_letter_code
_entity_poly.pdbx_strand_id
1 'polypeptide(L)'
;MFFKKKDIEDIFCIAVFPEKELTFDELDEYSDRFEEAGNIEVVSEVNLSEENIDILSKRFPETDISSPGFAVLKLDMDRIKEETKKMEQKYKWKKIFNSIPHDEYLIVETKTMFDFQYALFYTQDAQEVVTFLENQKKNS
;
A
#
# COMPACT_ATOMS: atom_id res chain seq x y z
N MET A 1 -3.38 -30.76 16.38
CA MET A 1 -2.28 -30.29 15.52
C MET A 1 -2.29 -28.77 15.56
N PHE A 2 -1.40 -28.18 16.35
CA PHE A 2 -1.24 -26.73 16.43
C PHE A 2 -0.26 -26.34 15.32
N PHE A 3 -0.78 -25.76 14.24
CA PHE A 3 0.07 -25.01 13.32
C PHE A 3 0.56 -23.79 14.10
N LYS A 4 1.82 -23.80 14.54
CA LYS A 4 2.50 -22.58 14.94
C LYS A 4 2.40 -21.64 13.74
N LYS A 5 1.56 -20.60 13.84
CA LYS A 5 1.67 -19.44 12.96
C LYS A 5 3.11 -18.97 13.15
N LYS A 6 3.93 -19.06 12.10
CA LYS A 6 5.11 -18.22 12.02
C LYS A 6 4.58 -16.80 12.13
N ASP A 7 5.05 -16.03 13.10
CA ASP A 7 4.86 -14.58 13.09
C ASP A 7 5.48 -14.10 11.76
N ILE A 8 4.62 -13.84 10.80
CA ILE A 8 5.01 -13.20 9.55
C ILE A 8 5.03 -11.73 9.95
N GLU A 9 6.21 -11.13 9.98
CA GLU A 9 6.36 -9.69 10.22
C GLU A 9 5.42 -8.94 9.29
N ASP A 10 4.71 -7.96 9.83
CA ASP A 10 3.77 -7.16 9.06
C ASP A 10 4.52 -6.43 7.94
N ILE A 11 4.09 -6.66 6.70
CA ILE A 11 4.63 -6.01 5.50
C ILE A 11 3.78 -4.77 5.20
N PHE A 12 4.40 -3.66 4.83
CA PHE A 12 3.72 -2.40 4.56
C PHE A 12 3.96 -1.88 3.13
N CYS A 13 3.02 -1.07 2.66
CA CYS A 13 3.11 -0.28 1.44
C CYS A 13 2.96 1.20 1.80
N ILE A 14 3.68 2.09 1.11
CA ILE A 14 3.64 3.52 1.37
C ILE A 14 3.24 4.25 0.09
N ALA A 15 2.13 4.96 0.15
CA ALA A 15 1.76 5.91 -0.89
C ALA A 15 2.36 7.28 -0.54
N VAL A 16 3.11 7.84 -1.48
CA VAL A 16 3.62 9.22 -1.42
C VAL A 16 2.72 10.07 -2.30
N PHE A 17 2.13 11.11 -1.72
CA PHE A 17 1.36 12.13 -2.42
C PHE A 17 2.23 13.38 -2.50
N PRO A 18 3.00 13.60 -3.57
CA PRO A 18 3.92 14.73 -3.63
C PRO A 18 3.24 15.98 -4.23
N GLU A 19 3.75 17.17 -3.93
CA GLU A 19 3.26 18.43 -4.54
C GLU A 19 3.67 18.55 -6.01
N LYS A 20 4.77 17.89 -6.38
CA LYS A 20 5.37 17.82 -7.70
C LYS A 20 5.74 16.38 -8.00
N GLU A 21 5.81 16.02 -9.28
CA GLU A 21 6.34 14.72 -9.69
C GLU A 21 7.73 14.50 -9.08
N LEU A 22 7.92 13.33 -8.44
CA LEU A 22 9.18 12.97 -7.82
C LEU A 22 10.14 12.43 -8.88
N THR A 23 11.40 12.80 -8.74
CA THR A 23 12.47 12.10 -9.46
C THR A 23 12.65 10.69 -8.90
N PHE A 24 13.23 9.81 -9.71
CA PHE A 24 13.55 8.45 -9.26
C PHE A 24 14.43 8.48 -8.00
N ASP A 25 15.43 9.35 -7.95
CA ASP A 25 16.34 9.49 -6.80
C ASP A 25 15.60 9.96 -5.53
N GLU A 26 14.63 10.88 -5.65
CA GLU A 26 13.81 11.33 -4.52
C GLU A 26 12.90 10.19 -3.98
N LEU A 27 12.38 9.33 -4.86
CA LEU A 27 11.57 8.17 -4.46
C LEU A 27 12.43 7.05 -3.84
N ASP A 28 13.64 6.85 -4.37
CA ASP A 28 14.61 5.89 -3.86
C ASP A 28 15.06 6.27 -2.44
N GLU A 29 15.31 7.56 -2.19
CA GLU A 29 15.64 8.06 -0.85
C GLU A 29 14.50 7.79 0.17
N TYR A 30 13.24 7.97 -0.23
CA TYR A 30 12.11 7.58 0.62
C TYR A 30 12.06 6.07 0.86
N SER A 31 12.34 5.28 -0.17
CA SER A 31 12.33 3.82 -0.09
C SER A 31 13.37 3.32 0.90
N ASP A 32 14.63 3.71 0.72
CA ASP A 32 15.74 3.35 1.61
C ASP A 32 15.43 3.73 3.07
N ARG A 33 14.96 4.96 3.26
CA ARG A 33 14.64 5.49 4.59
C ARG A 33 13.53 4.70 5.30
N PHE A 34 12.50 4.26 4.57
CA PHE A 34 11.39 3.53 5.15
C PHE A 34 11.70 2.04 5.33
N GLU A 35 12.50 1.45 4.44
CA GLU A 35 13.00 0.06 4.57
C GLU A 35 13.92 -0.13 5.79
N GLU A 36 14.74 0.87 6.13
CA GLU A 36 15.53 0.83 7.37
C GLU A 36 14.64 0.77 8.62
N ALA A 37 13.49 1.45 8.58
CA ALA A 37 12.56 1.61 9.69
C ALA A 37 11.62 0.41 9.89
N GLY A 38 11.19 -0.25 8.80
CA GLY A 38 10.20 -1.32 8.84
C GLY A 38 10.24 -2.25 7.62
N ASN A 39 9.40 -3.28 7.63
CA ASN A 39 9.32 -4.23 6.52
C ASN A 39 8.41 -3.66 5.40
N ILE A 40 9.01 -3.03 4.40
CA ILE A 40 8.31 -2.36 3.30
C ILE A 40 8.39 -3.23 2.04
N GLU A 41 7.25 -3.42 1.37
CA GLU A 41 7.19 -4.06 0.04
C GLU A 41 7.35 -3.04 -1.09
N VAL A 42 6.70 -1.88 -0.94
CA VAL A 42 6.66 -0.87 -2.00
C VAL A 42 6.44 0.53 -1.44
N VAL A 43 7.19 1.48 -1.98
CA VAL A 43 6.94 2.91 -1.87
C VAL A 43 6.61 3.41 -3.27
N SER A 44 5.50 4.13 -3.43
CA SER A 44 5.07 4.58 -4.75
C SER A 44 4.46 5.96 -4.71
N GLU A 45 4.77 6.76 -5.73
CA GLU A 45 4.05 7.99 -5.99
C GLU A 45 2.61 7.66 -6.41
N VAL A 46 1.64 8.27 -5.72
CA VAL A 46 0.23 8.12 -6.00
C VAL A 46 -0.41 9.49 -6.10
N ASN A 47 -1.25 9.69 -7.11
CA ASN A 47 -2.06 10.90 -7.22
C ASN A 47 -3.16 10.91 -6.14
N LEU A 48 -3.22 12.00 -5.39
CA LEU A 48 -4.27 12.21 -4.39
C LEU A 48 -5.57 12.65 -5.09
N SER A 49 -6.38 11.68 -5.51
CA SER A 49 -7.69 11.93 -6.14
C SER A 49 -8.74 12.37 -5.12
N GLU A 50 -9.82 13.03 -5.57
CA GLU A 50 -10.96 13.41 -4.71
C GLU A 50 -11.57 12.19 -3.97
N GLU A 51 -11.61 11.03 -4.63
CA GLU A 51 -12.08 9.78 -4.02
C GLU A 51 -11.16 9.34 -2.87
N ASN A 52 -9.84 9.40 -3.07
CA ASN A 52 -8.87 9.03 -2.05
C ASN A 52 -8.91 10.00 -0.86
N ILE A 53 -9.11 11.30 -1.13
CA ILE A 53 -9.29 12.32 -0.08
C ILE A 53 -10.52 12.01 0.76
N ASP A 54 -11.66 11.70 0.15
CA ASP A 54 -12.89 11.36 0.89
C ASP A 54 -12.71 10.10 1.76
N ILE A 55 -12.07 9.06 1.23
CA ILE A 55 -11.77 7.83 1.97
C ILE A 55 -10.85 8.11 3.16
N LEU A 56 -9.73 8.81 2.93
CA LEU A 56 -8.75 9.13 3.97
C LEU A 56 -9.33 10.08 5.02
N SER A 57 -10.13 11.08 4.62
CA SER A 57 -10.77 12.03 5.55
C SER A 57 -11.79 11.35 6.45
N LYS A 58 -12.51 10.34 5.94
CA LYS A 58 -13.41 9.51 6.77
C LYS A 58 -12.65 8.64 7.77
N ARG A 59 -11.46 8.18 7.38
CA ARG A 59 -10.63 7.28 8.20
C ARG A 59 -9.80 8.02 9.24
N PHE A 60 -9.39 9.24 8.92
CA PHE A 60 -8.59 10.13 9.75
C PHE A 60 -9.25 11.52 9.85
N PRO A 61 -10.41 11.63 10.54
CA PRO A 61 -11.22 12.86 10.55
C PRO A 61 -10.55 14.04 11.27
N GLU A 62 -9.50 13.79 12.05
CA GLU A 62 -8.73 14.81 12.77
C GLU A 62 -7.47 15.25 12.01
N THR A 63 -7.23 14.70 10.82
CA THR A 63 -6.03 14.96 10.02
C THR A 63 -6.40 15.71 8.75
N ASP A 64 -5.62 16.75 8.42
CA ASP A 64 -5.76 17.44 7.14
C ASP A 64 -5.18 16.59 6.01
N ILE A 65 -6.04 16.12 5.10
CA ILE A 65 -5.65 15.29 3.97
C ILE A 65 -5.33 16.18 2.78
N SER A 66 -4.04 16.34 2.49
CA SER A 66 -3.56 17.14 1.36
C SER A 66 -2.23 16.63 0.80
N SER A 67 -1.74 17.30 -0.23
CA SER A 67 -0.39 17.09 -0.77
C SER A 67 0.51 18.23 -0.29
N PRO A 68 1.73 17.97 0.23
CA PRO A 68 2.39 16.67 0.25
C PRO A 68 1.89 15.80 1.42
N GLY A 69 1.89 14.49 1.24
CA GLY A 69 1.46 13.55 2.28
C GLY A 69 1.91 12.12 2.06
N PHE A 70 1.75 11.30 3.09
CA PHE A 70 2.10 9.89 3.11
C PHE A 70 0.95 9.09 3.70
N ALA A 71 0.60 7.98 3.06
CA ALA A 71 -0.27 6.97 3.66
C ALA A 71 0.47 5.65 3.80
N VAL A 72 0.41 5.05 4.98
CA VAL A 72 0.98 3.72 5.25
C VAL A 72 -0.15 2.70 5.25
N LEU A 73 -0.02 1.65 4.47
CA LEU A 73 -0.97 0.55 4.35
C LEU A 73 -0.28 -0.75 4.74
N LYS A 74 -1.01 -1.67 5.38
CA LYS A 74 -0.52 -3.02 5.60
C LYS A 74 -0.87 -3.90 4.41
N LEU A 75 0.12 -4.61 3.90
CA LEU A 75 -0.04 -5.55 2.79
C LEU A 75 -0.83 -6.77 3.26
N ASP A 76 -2.02 -6.95 2.68
CA ASP A 76 -2.84 -8.13 2.91
C ASP A 76 -2.72 -9.08 1.70
N MET A 77 -1.77 -10.01 1.80
CA MET A 77 -1.51 -11.01 0.76
C MET A 77 -2.68 -11.96 0.52
N ASP A 78 -3.54 -12.19 1.53
CA ASP A 78 -4.72 -13.02 1.36
C ASP A 78 -5.78 -12.26 0.57
N ARG A 79 -5.97 -10.96 0.85
CA ARG A 79 -6.84 -10.10 0.04
C ARG A 79 -6.36 -9.99 -1.41
N ILE A 80 -5.07 -9.81 -1.65
CA ILE A 80 -4.51 -9.77 -3.01
C ILE A 80 -4.85 -11.06 -3.76
N LYS A 81 -4.64 -12.23 -3.14
CA LYS A 81 -5.01 -13.51 -3.75
C LYS A 81 -6.51 -13.62 -4.02
N GLU A 82 -7.35 -13.13 -3.11
CA GLU A 82 -8.80 -13.14 -3.30
C GLU A 82 -9.25 -12.25 -4.46
N GLU A 83 -8.74 -11.02 -4.55
CA GLU A 83 -9.08 -10.09 -5.63
C GLU A 83 -8.56 -10.59 -6.98
N THR A 84 -7.34 -11.13 -7.02
CA THR A 84 -6.79 -11.79 -8.22
C THR A 84 -7.68 -12.96 -8.65
N LYS A 85 -8.15 -13.79 -7.71
CA LYS A 85 -9.07 -14.89 -8.02
C LYS A 85 -10.44 -14.39 -8.51
N LYS A 86 -10.96 -13.27 -8.00
CA LYS A 86 -12.22 -12.65 -8.48
C LYS A 86 -12.05 -12.13 -9.91
N MET A 87 -10.93 -11.48 -10.22
CA MET A 87 -10.59 -11.04 -11.57
C MET A 87 -10.50 -12.24 -12.54
N GLU A 88 -9.77 -13.28 -12.16
CA GLU A 88 -9.69 -14.52 -12.95
C GLU A 88 -11.04 -15.18 -13.18
N GLN A 89 -11.94 -15.10 -12.20
CA GLN A 89 -13.31 -15.59 -12.33
C GLN A 89 -14.15 -14.74 -13.30
N LYS A 90 -13.94 -13.42 -13.34
CA LYS A 90 -14.58 -12.53 -14.32
C LYS A 90 -14.08 -12.84 -15.74
N TYR A 91 -12.81 -13.18 -15.88
CA TYR A 91 -12.18 -13.55 -17.14
C TYR A 91 -12.11 -15.07 -17.38
N LYS A 92 -13.01 -15.88 -16.79
CA LYS A 92 -13.02 -17.36 -16.87
C LYS A 92 -12.71 -17.91 -18.26
N TRP A 93 -13.34 -17.37 -19.29
CA TRP A 93 -13.10 -17.80 -20.68
C TRP A 93 -11.70 -17.47 -21.17
N LYS A 94 -11.21 -16.24 -20.94
CA LYS A 94 -9.83 -15.87 -21.28
C LYS A 94 -8.81 -16.68 -20.47
N LYS A 95 -9.11 -17.03 -19.21
CA LYS A 95 -8.28 -17.90 -18.38
C LYS A 95 -8.13 -19.30 -18.99
N ILE A 96 -9.23 -19.90 -19.47
CA ILE A 96 -9.20 -21.23 -20.12
C ILE A 96 -8.31 -21.21 -21.36
N PHE A 97 -8.24 -20.08 -22.07
CA PHE A 97 -7.35 -19.89 -23.22
C PHE A 97 -6.00 -19.25 -22.86
N ASN A 98 -5.61 -19.20 -21.58
CA ASN A 98 -4.38 -18.55 -21.10
C ASN A 98 -4.12 -17.16 -21.70
N SER A 99 -5.18 -16.38 -21.89
CA SER A 99 -5.20 -15.11 -22.64
C SER A 99 -5.53 -13.91 -21.74
N ILE A 100 -5.35 -14.01 -20.43
CA ILE A 100 -5.44 -12.85 -19.53
C ILE A 100 -4.11 -12.07 -19.65
N PRO A 101 -4.14 -10.79 -20.05
CA PRO A 101 -2.94 -9.96 -20.08
C PRO A 101 -2.30 -9.85 -18.69
N HIS A 102 -0.97 -9.85 -18.62
CA HIS A 102 -0.25 -9.69 -17.35
C HIS A 102 -0.61 -8.37 -16.65
N ASP A 103 -0.83 -7.30 -17.42
CA ASP A 103 -1.21 -5.98 -16.91
C ASP A 103 -2.50 -6.01 -16.08
N GLU A 104 -3.45 -6.92 -16.36
CA GLU A 104 -4.66 -7.05 -15.54
C GLU A 104 -4.36 -7.56 -14.12
N TYR A 105 -3.33 -8.40 -13.96
CA TYR A 105 -2.87 -8.85 -12.64
C TYR A 105 -2.22 -7.70 -11.88
N LEU A 106 -1.32 -6.96 -12.53
CA LEU A 106 -0.65 -5.80 -11.94
C LEU A 106 -1.66 -4.73 -11.50
N ILE A 107 -2.67 -4.43 -12.32
CA ILE A 107 -3.73 -3.48 -11.97
C ILE A 107 -4.48 -3.90 -10.71
N VAL A 108 -4.81 -5.20 -10.56
CA VAL A 108 -5.50 -5.70 -9.37
C VAL A 108 -4.60 -5.64 -8.14
N GLU A 109 -3.34 -6.05 -8.28
CA GLU A 109 -2.36 -6.02 -7.19
C GLU A 109 -2.13 -4.58 -6.71
N THR A 110 -1.78 -3.65 -7.59
CA THR A 110 -1.57 -2.23 -7.24
C THR A 110 -2.81 -1.62 -6.61
N LYS A 111 -4.01 -1.85 -7.17
CA LYS A 111 -5.26 -1.34 -6.58
C LYS A 111 -5.52 -1.90 -5.19
N THR A 112 -5.20 -3.17 -4.98
CA THR A 112 -5.38 -3.81 -3.68
C THR A 112 -4.33 -3.33 -2.67
N MET A 113 -3.09 -3.09 -3.10
CA MET A 113 -2.02 -2.55 -2.24
C MET A 113 -2.33 -1.13 -1.79
N PHE A 114 -2.88 -0.29 -2.68
CA PHE A 114 -3.20 1.12 -2.41
C PHE A 114 -4.70 1.35 -2.20
N ASP A 115 -5.39 0.42 -1.55
CA ASP A 115 -6.76 0.61 -1.09
C ASP A 115 -6.76 1.39 0.24
N PHE A 116 -6.94 2.70 0.15
CA PHE A 116 -6.89 3.61 1.29
C PHE A 116 -7.99 3.37 2.34
N GLN A 117 -9.01 2.56 2.05
CA GLN A 117 -9.96 2.12 3.07
C GLN A 117 -9.26 1.35 4.19
N TYR A 118 -8.06 0.83 3.94
CA TYR A 118 -7.26 0.05 4.88
C TYR A 118 -5.97 0.75 5.31
N ALA A 119 -5.82 2.03 5.01
CA ALA A 119 -4.68 2.82 5.47
C ALA A 119 -4.56 2.75 7.01
N LEU A 120 -3.38 2.49 7.54
CA LEU A 120 -3.18 2.44 8.99
C LEU A 120 -2.77 3.78 9.56
N PHE A 121 -2.13 4.60 8.73
CA PHE A 121 -1.59 5.88 9.14
C PHE A 121 -1.55 6.84 7.96
N TYR A 122 -1.76 8.12 8.24
CA TYR A 122 -1.57 9.20 7.28
C TYR A 122 -0.90 10.38 8.00
N THR A 123 0.05 11.01 7.32
CA THR A 123 0.78 12.19 7.82
C THR A 123 1.34 13.02 6.66
N GLN A 124 1.68 14.27 6.92
CA GLN A 124 2.45 15.12 6.01
C GLN A 124 3.96 15.06 6.30
N ASP A 125 4.38 14.38 7.37
CA ASP A 125 5.78 14.30 7.79
C ASP A 125 6.34 12.87 7.63
N ALA A 126 7.32 12.72 6.75
CA ALA A 126 8.03 11.46 6.55
C ALA A 126 8.69 10.91 7.84
N GLN A 127 9.07 11.77 8.81
CA GLN A 127 9.63 11.30 10.10
C GLN A 127 8.59 10.60 10.97
N GLU A 128 7.33 11.03 10.88
CA GLU A 128 6.25 10.33 11.57
C GLU A 128 5.97 8.97 10.93
N VAL A 129 6.16 8.83 9.61
CA VAL A 129 6.11 7.51 8.94
C VAL A 129 7.19 6.58 9.48
N VAL A 130 8.45 7.05 9.56
CA VAL A 130 9.56 6.28 10.16
C VAL A 130 9.22 5.86 11.59
N THR A 131 8.76 6.80 12.41
CA THR A 131 8.39 6.54 13.81
C THR A 131 7.27 5.51 13.92
N PHE A 132 6.27 5.59 13.05
CA PHE A 132 5.19 4.61 12.97
C PHE A 132 5.73 3.21 12.66
N LEU A 133 6.57 3.09 11.64
CA LEU A 133 7.15 1.81 11.20
C LEU A 133 8.03 1.16 12.28
N GLU A 134 8.90 1.94 12.92
CA GLU A 134 9.74 1.46 14.02
C GLU A 134 8.91 0.94 15.20
N ASN A 135 7.76 1.58 15.48
CA ASN A 135 6.85 1.14 16.52
C ASN A 135 6.13 -0.17 16.15
N GLN A 136 5.78 -0.38 14.87
CA GLN A 136 5.23 -1.67 14.41
C GLN A 136 6.27 -2.79 14.50
N LYS A 137 7.52 -2.50 14.13
CA LYS A 137 8.66 -3.42 14.22
C LYS A 137 8.96 -3.88 15.65
N LYS A 138 8.80 -3.00 16.64
CA LYS A 138 8.98 -3.35 18.07
C LYS A 138 7.85 -4.22 18.64
N ASN A 139 6.67 -4.19 18.01
CA ASN A 139 5.48 -4.90 18.46
C ASN A 139 5.21 -6.19 17.68
N SER A 140 6.03 -6.50 16.67
CA SER A 140 6.02 -7.75 15.88
C SER A 140 6.99 -8.77 16.48
#